data_AF-A0A6I6SJA5-F1
#
_entry.id   AF-A0A6I6SJA5-F1
#
_cell.length_a   1.000
_cell.length_b   1.000
_cell.length_c   1.000
_cell.angle_alpha   90.00
_cell.angle_beta   90.00
_cell.angle_gamma   90.00
#
_symmetry.space_group_name_H-M   'P 1'
#
loop_
_entity.id
_entity.type
_entity.pdbx_description
1 polymer ?
#
loop_
_entity_poly.entity_id
_entity_poly.type
_entity_poly.pdbx_seq_one_letter_code
_entity_poly.pdbx_strand_id
1 'polypeptide(L)'
;MRTVTLSGVPEMLMWNLYHRAWEARRPQPVLHDPKAAELVDMLDYLFERHFGRPIGLVAQGHALRVRTFDTAVREFLTTHPDGTIVQLAEGLETQFWRCDNGRAQWLGVDLPTSLIPELAHVGVEKLCDA
;
A
#
# COMPACT_ATOMS: atom_id res chain seq x y z
N MET A 1 1.69 -5.34 -21.17
CA MET A 1 1.66 -4.52 -19.94
C MET A 1 2.90 -3.66 -19.93
N ARG A 2 2.79 -2.38 -19.56
CA ARG A 2 3.95 -1.52 -19.30
C ARG A 2 4.49 -1.90 -17.92
N THR A 3 5.79 -2.17 -17.81
CA THR A 3 6.47 -2.41 -16.54
C THR A 3 7.25 -1.17 -16.11
N VAL A 4 7.36 -0.95 -14.80
CA VAL A 4 8.05 0.22 -14.21
C VAL A 4 9.31 -0.23 -13.47
N THR A 5 10.46 0.36 -13.81
CA THR A 5 11.74 0.13 -13.11
C THR A 5 11.92 1.17 -12.01
N LEU A 6 12.28 0.74 -10.80
CA LEU A 6 12.48 1.61 -9.64
C LEU A 6 13.97 1.76 -9.31
N SER A 7 14.39 2.98 -8.96
CA SER A 7 15.74 3.26 -8.45
C SER A 7 15.69 4.07 -7.15
N GLY A 8 16.45 3.67 -6.14
CA GLY A 8 16.56 4.41 -4.87
C GLY A 8 15.41 4.22 -3.88
N VAL A 9 14.48 3.30 -4.15
CA VAL A 9 13.33 3.03 -3.28
C VAL A 9 13.76 2.17 -2.07
N PRO A 10 13.32 2.50 -0.84
CA PRO A 10 13.63 1.70 0.34
C PRO A 10 13.17 0.23 0.20
N GLU A 11 14.07 -0.73 0.47
CA GLU A 11 13.75 -2.16 0.36
C GLU A 11 12.59 -2.58 1.26
N MET A 12 12.44 -1.96 2.43
CA MET A 12 11.35 -2.26 3.36
C MET A 12 9.96 -1.95 2.76
N LEU A 13 9.86 -0.94 1.90
CA LEU A 13 8.62 -0.55 1.24
C LEU A 13 8.23 -1.59 0.17
N MET A 14 9.20 -2.09 -0.60
CA MET A 14 9.02 -3.23 -1.52
C MET A 14 8.65 -4.52 -0.80
N TRP A 15 9.34 -4.81 0.32
CA TRP A 15 9.10 -5.99 1.13
C TRP A 15 7.66 -6.00 1.67
N ASN A 16 7.20 -4.87 2.23
CA ASN A 16 5.82 -4.76 2.72
C ASN A 16 4.80 -4.97 1.60
N LEU A 17 4.97 -4.30 0.44
CA LEU A 17 4.08 -4.48 -0.71
C LEU A 17 4.01 -5.95 -1.16
N TYR A 18 5.16 -6.61 -1.25
CA TYR A 18 5.26 -8.01 -1.69
C TYR A 18 4.50 -8.98 -0.78
N HIS A 19 4.64 -8.85 0.54
CA HIS A 19 3.93 -9.69 1.51
C HIS A 19 2.42 -9.47 1.48
N ARG A 20 1.96 -8.21 1.32
CA ARG A 20 0.53 -7.90 1.18
C ARG A 20 -0.06 -8.47 -0.10
N ALA A 21 0.65 -8.32 -1.22
CA ALA A 21 0.24 -8.88 -2.51
C ALA A 21 0.15 -10.42 -2.46
N TRP A 22 1.13 -11.07 -1.83
CA TRP A 22 1.11 -12.53 -1.67
C TRP A 22 -0.07 -13.00 -0.81
N GLU A 23 -0.33 -12.33 0.31
CA GLU A 23 -1.47 -12.65 1.17
C GLU A 23 -2.79 -12.44 0.44
N ALA A 24 -2.95 -11.34 -0.29
CA ALA A 24 -4.15 -11.00 -1.04
C ALA A 24 -4.50 -12.03 -2.14
N ARG A 25 -3.49 -12.76 -2.66
CA ARG A 25 -3.66 -13.81 -3.68
C ARG A 25 -4.07 -15.17 -3.11
N ARG A 26 -4.12 -15.33 -1.79
CA ARG A 26 -4.50 -16.61 -1.17
C ARG A 26 -5.99 -16.90 -1.37
N PRO A 27 -6.41 -18.18 -1.33
CA PRO A 27 -7.82 -18.54 -1.45
C PRO A 27 -8.73 -17.95 -0.36
N GLN A 28 -8.19 -17.75 0.85
CA GLN A 28 -8.88 -17.16 1.99
C GLN A 28 -7.94 -16.10 2.63
N PRO A 29 -7.84 -14.92 2.01
CA PRO A 29 -6.88 -13.90 2.44
C PRO A 29 -7.40 -13.20 3.70
N VAL A 30 -6.51 -12.87 4.64
CA VAL A 30 -6.89 -12.08 5.82
C VAL A 30 -7.12 -10.60 5.50
N LEU A 31 -6.58 -10.13 4.37
CA LEU A 31 -6.77 -8.79 3.80
C LEU A 31 -7.02 -8.92 2.30
N HIS A 32 -8.15 -8.38 1.82
CA HIS A 32 -8.47 -8.33 0.41
C HIS A 32 -7.85 -7.07 -0.23
N ASP A 33 -6.67 -7.22 -0.84
CA ASP A 33 -5.89 -6.10 -1.40
C ASP A 33 -5.49 -6.32 -2.87
N PRO A 34 -6.46 -6.20 -3.80
CA PRO A 34 -6.21 -6.43 -5.23
C PRO A 34 -5.24 -5.40 -5.81
N LYS A 35 -5.22 -4.16 -5.28
CA LYS A 35 -4.30 -3.13 -5.75
C LYS A 35 -2.85 -3.49 -5.40
N ALA A 36 -2.56 -4.04 -4.22
CA ALA A 36 -1.20 -4.50 -3.92
C ALA A 36 -0.74 -5.59 -4.90
N ALA A 37 -1.62 -6.53 -5.24
CA ALA A 37 -1.34 -7.56 -6.24
C ALA A 37 -1.06 -6.96 -7.62
N GLU A 38 -1.87 -6.00 -8.06
CA GLU A 38 -1.68 -5.26 -9.32
C GLU A 38 -0.33 -4.54 -9.36
N LEU A 39 0.05 -3.85 -8.26
CA LEU A 39 1.32 -3.13 -8.19
C LEU A 39 2.52 -4.07 -8.31
N VAL A 40 2.49 -5.22 -7.64
CA VAL A 40 3.55 -6.23 -7.78
C VAL A 40 3.66 -6.72 -9.22
N ASP A 41 2.55 -6.87 -9.95
CA ASP A 41 2.56 -7.29 -11.35
C ASP A 41 3.03 -6.20 -12.32
N MET A 42 2.94 -4.93 -11.95
CA MET A 42 3.40 -3.80 -12.77
C MET A 42 4.88 -3.45 -12.56
N LEU A 43 5.45 -3.81 -11.41
CA LEU A 43 6.82 -3.47 -11.06
C LEU A 43 7.82 -4.44 -11.68
N ASP A 44 8.80 -3.90 -12.41
CA ASP A 44 9.96 -4.66 -12.88
C ASP A 44 10.97 -4.83 -11.73
N TYR A 45 10.55 -5.60 -10.73
CA TYR A 45 11.34 -5.86 -9.52
C TYR A 45 11.35 -7.35 -9.22
N LEU A 46 12.54 -7.91 -9.00
CA LEU A 46 12.73 -9.35 -8.77
C LEU A 46 12.41 -9.72 -7.30
N PHE A 47 11.17 -9.55 -6.87
CA PHE A 47 10.75 -9.71 -5.47
C PHE A 47 11.23 -11.01 -4.81
N GLU A 48 11.03 -12.16 -5.46
CA GLU A 48 11.45 -13.46 -4.92
C GLU A 48 12.98 -13.59 -4.84
N ARG A 49 13.73 -12.92 -5.74
CA ARG A 49 15.20 -12.91 -5.70
C ARG A 49 15.73 -12.07 -4.53
N HIS A 50 15.08 -10.95 -4.24
CA HIS A 50 15.49 -10.04 -3.16
C HIS A 50 15.03 -10.53 -1.77
N PHE A 51 13.83 -11.11 -1.68
CA PHE A 51 13.19 -11.39 -0.40
C PHE A 51 12.88 -12.87 -0.15
N GLY A 52 13.13 -13.75 -1.13
CA GLY A 52 12.70 -15.14 -1.09
C GLY A 52 11.19 -15.30 -1.25
N ARG A 53 10.70 -16.52 -1.03
CA ARG A 53 9.27 -16.82 -1.01
C ARG A 53 8.65 -16.30 0.30
N PRO A 54 7.50 -15.59 0.26
CA PRO A 54 6.83 -15.13 1.46
C PRO A 54 6.49 -16.29 2.40
N ILE A 55 6.72 -16.05 3.70
CA ILE A 55 6.33 -16.98 4.76
C ILE A 55 4.92 -16.60 5.20
N GLY A 56 4.00 -17.57 5.21
CA GLY A 56 2.58 -17.33 5.49
C GLY A 56 2.31 -16.54 6.78
N LEU A 57 3.01 -16.86 7.88
CA LEU A 57 2.86 -16.15 9.14
C LEU A 57 3.25 -14.66 9.04
N VAL A 58 4.31 -14.34 8.31
CA VAL A 58 4.80 -12.97 8.13
C VAL A 58 3.83 -12.18 7.24
N ALA A 59 3.44 -12.76 6.11
CA ALA A 59 2.50 -12.13 5.18
C ALA A 59 1.13 -11.87 5.83
N GLN A 60 0.61 -12.84 6.59
CA GLN A 60 -0.62 -12.67 7.36
C GLN A 60 -0.48 -11.63 8.47
N GLY A 61 0.62 -11.62 9.21
CA GLY A 61 0.88 -10.61 10.24
C GLY A 61 0.89 -9.19 9.67
N HIS A 62 1.51 -9.00 8.50
CA HIS A 62 1.52 -7.72 7.77
C HIS A 62 0.12 -7.31 7.34
N ALA A 63 -0.61 -8.22 6.70
CA ALA A 63 -1.95 -7.99 6.23
C ALA A 63 -2.93 -7.68 7.38
N LEU A 64 -2.81 -8.37 8.52
CA LEU A 64 -3.60 -8.09 9.72
C LEU A 64 -3.27 -6.71 10.29
N ARG A 65 -1.99 -6.33 10.35
CA ARG A 65 -1.59 -4.98 10.77
C ARG A 65 -2.26 -3.91 9.90
N VAL A 66 -2.24 -4.09 8.58
CA VAL A 66 -2.90 -3.16 7.65
C VAL A 66 -4.41 -3.17 7.84
N ARG A 67 -5.04 -4.34 8.01
CA ARG A 67 -6.48 -4.43 8.28
C ARG A 67 -6.90 -3.69 9.54
N THR A 68 -6.07 -3.67 10.59
CA THR A 68 -6.35 -2.90 11.80
C THR A 68 -6.45 -1.40 11.49
N PHE A 69 -5.57 -0.87 10.66
CA PHE A 69 -5.65 0.53 10.22
C PHE A 69 -6.86 0.76 9.31
N ASP A 70 -7.19 -0.17 8.40
CA ASP A 70 -8.42 -0.09 7.60
C ASP A 70 -9.67 0.01 8.48
N THR A 71 -9.76 -0.78 9.55
CA THR A 71 -10.88 -0.70 10.50
C THR A 71 -10.96 0.67 11.14
N ALA A 72 -9.84 1.19 11.66
CA ALA A 72 -9.82 2.52 12.29
C ALA A 72 -10.23 3.64 11.32
N VAL A 73 -9.77 3.58 10.06
CA VAL A 73 -10.18 4.54 9.02
C VAL A 73 -11.67 4.45 8.74
N ARG A 74 -12.23 3.24 8.58
CA ARG A 74 -13.66 3.07 8.34
C ARG A 74 -14.50 3.57 9.52
N GLU A 75 -14.10 3.25 10.75
CA GLU A 75 -14.77 3.75 11.96
C GLU A 75 -14.75 5.29 12.02
N PHE A 76 -13.60 5.90 11.75
CA PHE A 76 -13.51 7.36 11.66
C PHE A 76 -14.46 7.92 10.58
N LEU A 77 -14.48 7.34 9.38
CA LEU A 77 -15.33 7.81 8.27
C LEU A 77 -16.83 7.55 8.49
N THR A 78 -17.21 6.61 9.36
CA THR A 78 -18.63 6.48 9.77
C THR A 78 -19.12 7.67 10.57
N THR A 79 -18.24 8.30 11.35
CA THR A 79 -18.57 9.45 12.20
C THR A 79 -18.23 10.79 11.53
N HIS A 80 -17.25 10.80 10.63
CA HIS A 80 -16.75 11.97 9.90
C HIS A 80 -16.68 11.68 8.40
N PRO A 81 -17.82 11.61 7.70
CA PRO A 81 -17.86 11.16 6.31
C PRO A 81 -17.09 12.06 5.32
N ASP A 82 -16.93 13.36 5.61
CA ASP A 82 -16.12 14.31 4.84
C ASP A 82 -14.76 14.60 5.53
N GLY A 83 -14.37 13.76 6.49
CA GLY A 83 -13.14 13.94 7.26
C GLY A 83 -11.88 13.79 6.41
N THR A 84 -10.75 14.27 6.94
CA THR A 84 -9.44 14.14 6.29
C THR A 84 -8.69 12.94 6.85
N ILE A 85 -8.24 12.05 5.97
CA ILE A 85 -7.33 10.95 6.27
C ILE A 85 -5.91 11.38 5.87
N VAL A 86 -4.99 11.39 6.83
CA VAL A 86 -3.58 11.70 6.59
C VAL A 86 -2.76 10.43 6.78
N GLN A 87 -2.08 9.99 5.72
CA GLN A 87 -1.23 8.80 5.70
C GLN A 87 0.23 9.22 5.77
N LEU A 88 0.83 9.05 6.95
CA LEU A 88 2.24 9.38 7.18
C LEU A 88 3.13 8.21 6.74
N ALA A 89 4.19 8.52 5.98
CA ALA A 89 5.05 7.53 5.34
C ALA A 89 4.24 6.52 4.51
N GLU A 90 3.32 7.04 3.68
CA GLU A 90 2.36 6.24 2.90
C GLU A 90 3.05 5.19 2.02
N GLY A 91 4.16 5.57 1.37
CA GLY A 91 4.91 4.73 0.46
C GLY A 91 4.05 4.11 -0.64
N LEU A 92 3.91 2.78 -0.59
CA LEU A 92 3.08 1.97 -1.48
C LEU A 92 1.93 1.26 -0.74
N GLU A 93 1.40 1.90 0.29
CA GLU A 93 0.16 1.48 0.90
C GLU A 93 -1.03 1.71 -0.05
N THR A 94 -2.09 0.92 0.11
CA THR A 94 -3.24 0.88 -0.81
C THR A 94 -4.57 1.06 -0.08
N GLN A 95 -4.55 1.63 1.14
CA GLN A 95 -5.73 1.86 1.98
C GLN A 95 -6.82 2.68 1.29
N PHE A 96 -6.45 3.73 0.54
CA PHE A 96 -7.39 4.54 -0.23
C PHE A 96 -8.33 3.65 -1.08
N TRP A 97 -7.76 2.73 -1.83
CA TRP A 97 -8.52 1.82 -2.70
C TRP A 97 -9.43 0.84 -1.97
N ARG A 98 -9.23 0.62 -0.67
CA ARG A 98 -10.05 -0.29 0.15
C ARG A 98 -11.05 0.43 1.07
N CYS A 99 -10.78 1.68 1.42
CA CYS A 99 -11.45 2.37 2.51
C CYS A 99 -12.13 3.68 2.11
N ASP A 100 -11.83 4.23 0.92
CA ASP A 100 -12.44 5.47 0.49
C ASP A 100 -13.97 5.37 0.39
N ASN A 101 -14.64 6.45 0.77
CA ASN A 101 -16.09 6.59 0.73
C ASN A 101 -16.56 7.60 -0.35
N GLY A 102 -15.62 8.12 -1.17
CA GLY A 102 -15.87 9.11 -2.22
C GLY A 102 -16.11 10.54 -1.73
N ARG A 103 -15.96 10.80 -0.42
CA ARG A 103 -16.23 12.10 0.22
C ARG A 103 -15.06 12.60 1.06
N ALA A 104 -14.33 11.69 1.68
CA ALA A 104 -13.17 11.99 2.50
C ALA A 104 -12.07 12.66 1.67
N GLN A 105 -11.31 13.54 2.32
CA GLN A 105 -10.07 14.06 1.76
C GLN A 105 -8.92 13.15 2.18
N TRP A 106 -8.07 12.74 1.24
CA TRP A 106 -6.95 11.86 1.53
C TRP A 106 -5.63 12.55 1.18
N LEU A 107 -4.71 12.57 2.14
CA LEU A 107 -3.39 13.19 2.02
C LEU A 107 -2.31 12.16 2.36
N GLY A 108 -1.39 11.92 1.42
CA GLY A 108 -0.18 11.15 1.65
C GLY A 108 0.97 12.07 2.00
N VAL A 109 1.73 11.77 3.05
CA VAL A 109 2.95 12.51 3.41
C VAL A 109 4.10 11.53 3.40
N ASP A 110 5.15 11.82 2.63
CA ASP A 110 6.33 10.95 2.57
C ASP A 110 7.59 11.74 2.21
N LEU A 111 8.74 11.11 2.44
CA LEU A 111 10.02 11.64 2.02
C LEU A 111 10.14 11.57 0.48
N PRO A 112 10.86 12.52 -0.15
CA PRO A 112 11.07 12.50 -1.60
C PRO A 112 11.61 11.19 -2.16
N THR A 113 12.40 10.45 -1.37
CA THR A 113 12.99 9.15 -1.76
C THR A 113 12.00 8.00 -1.77
N SER A 114 10.90 8.10 -1.02
CA SER A 114 9.82 7.11 -1.00
C SER A 114 8.78 7.37 -2.08
N LEU A 115 8.75 8.59 -2.61
CA LEU A 115 7.86 8.97 -3.70
C LEU A 115 8.40 8.40 -5.00
N ILE A 116 7.58 7.60 -5.66
CA ILE A 116 7.89 6.98 -6.93
C ILE A 116 7.09 7.74 -8.00
N PRO A 117 7.72 8.63 -8.78
CA PRO A 117 7.01 9.46 -9.76
C PRO A 117 6.20 8.64 -10.77
N GLU A 118 6.73 7.49 -11.18
CA GLU A 118 6.10 6.57 -12.12
C GLU A 118 4.81 5.94 -11.54
N LEU A 119 4.71 5.90 -10.21
CA LEU A 119 3.56 5.43 -9.46
C LEU A 119 2.82 6.58 -8.76
N ALA A 120 2.94 7.82 -9.24
CA ALA A 120 2.18 8.94 -8.68
C ALA A 120 0.66 8.76 -8.76
N HIS A 121 0.18 7.91 -9.67
CA HIS A 121 -1.23 7.48 -9.76
C HIS A 121 -1.61 6.43 -8.71
N VAL A 122 -0.63 5.88 -8.00
CA VAL A 122 -0.77 4.91 -6.92
C VAL A 122 -0.63 5.67 -5.61
N GLY A 123 -1.71 6.31 -5.23
CA GLY A 123 -1.77 7.10 -4.02
C GLY A 123 -2.80 8.20 -4.14
N VAL A 124 -2.96 8.90 -3.03
CA VAL A 124 -3.81 10.08 -2.92
C VAL A 124 -2.96 11.32 -3.13
N GLU A 125 -3.51 12.52 -2.96
CA GLU A 125 -2.71 13.75 -3.07
C GLU A 125 -1.50 13.68 -2.13
N LYS A 126 -0.28 13.69 -2.68
CA LYS A 126 0.96 13.54 -1.91
C LYS A 126 1.60 14.89 -1.64
N LEU A 127 1.80 15.21 -0.37
CA LEU A 127 2.55 16.37 0.09
C LEU A 127 4.00 15.95 0.35
N CYS A 128 4.95 16.57 -0.35
CA CYS A 128 6.37 16.46 -0.06
C CYS A 128 6.75 17.54 0.95
N ASP A 129 7.24 17.16 2.13
CA ASP A 129 8.00 18.08 2.97
C ASP A 129 9.51 17.92 2.67
N ALA A 130 10.17 19.06 2.44
CA ALA A 130 11.57 19.18 2.02
C ALA A 130 12.57 19.07 3.18
#